data_AF-A0A1G9VBV9-F1
#
_entry.id   AF-A0A1G9VBV9-F1
#
_cell.length_a   1.000
_cell.length_b   1.000
_cell.length_c   1.000
_cell.angle_alpha   90.00
_cell.angle_beta   90.00
_cell.angle_gamma   90.00
#
_symmetry.space_group_name_H-M   'P 1'
#
loop_
_entity.id
_entity.type
_entity.pdbx_description
1 polymer ?
#
loop_
_entity_poly.entity_id
_entity_poly.type
_entity_poly.pdbx_seq_one_letter_code
_entity_poly.pdbx_strand_id
1 'polypeptide(L)' 'MYRKTCNRCSQPSYSSTKIGGWFCPVCNQDLSHLKARDPNDPRDMPRNDYQTDKLKVRYRQQPDHPPAFSTYI' A
#
# COMPACT_ATOMS: atom_id res chain seq x y z
N MET A 1 -10.99 6.77 -0.21
CA MET A 1 -11.43 5.68 0.70
C MET A 1 -10.53 5.70 1.91
N TYR A 2 -11.07 5.51 3.11
CA TYR A 2 -10.33 5.40 4.36
C TYR A 2 -10.57 4.03 4.96
N ARG A 3 -9.66 3.57 5.81
CA ARG A 3 -9.79 2.34 6.59
C ARG A 3 -9.67 2.59 8.08
N LYS A 4 -10.46 1.86 8.87
CA LYS A 4 -10.34 1.76 10.34
C LYS A 4 -10.40 0.29 10.72
N THR A 5 -9.50 -0.16 11.58
CA THR A 5 -9.55 -1.53 12.11
C THR A 5 -10.39 -1.54 13.37
N CYS A 6 -11.38 -2.43 13.44
CA CYS A 6 -12.21 -2.55 14.63
C CYS A 6 -11.46 -3.25 15.76
N ASN A 7 -11.49 -2.69 16.96
CA ASN A 7 -10.81 -3.24 18.14
C ASN A 7 -11.48 -4.51 18.69
N ARG A 8 -12.75 -4.74 18.35
CA ARG A 8 -13.54 -5.88 18.84
C ARG A 8 -13.44 -7.10 17.95
N CYS A 9 -13.71 -6.93 16.65
CA CYS A 9 -13.69 -8.04 15.69
C CYS A 9 -12.39 -8.12 14.88
N SER A 10 -11.45 -7.18 15.09
CA SER A 10 -10.18 -7.09 14.36
C SER A 10 -10.31 -6.97 12.84
N GLN A 11 -11.52 -6.76 12.32
CA GLN A 11 -11.76 -6.59 10.89
C GLN A 11 -11.52 -5.14 10.44
N PRO A 12 -10.94 -4.95 9.24
CA PRO A 12 -10.87 -3.64 8.60
C PRO A 12 -12.26 -3.23 8.10
N SER A 13 -12.69 -2.04 8.48
CA SER A 13 -13.85 -1.36 7.92
C SER A 13 -13.36 -0.25 7.00
N TYR A 14 -14.09 -0.04 5.90
CA TYR A 14 -13.79 0.99 4.90
C TYR A 14 -14.92 1.99 4.81
N SER A 15 -14.58 3.27 4.67
CA SER A 15 -15.56 4.35 4.48
C SER A 15 -15.02 5.37 3.48
N SER A 16 -15.92 6.03 2.78
CA SER A 16 -15.58 7.13 1.88
C SER A 16 -15.22 8.41 2.63
N THR A 17 -15.58 8.51 3.92
CA THR A 17 -15.44 9.73 4.72
C THR A 17 -14.51 9.50 5.92
N LYS A 18 -13.63 10.47 6.18
CA LYS A 18 -12.70 10.45 7.33
C LYS A 18 -13.35 10.84 8.66
N ILE A 19 -14.36 11.70 8.58
CA ILE A 19 -15.04 12.37 9.68
C ILE A 19 -16.50 11.90 9.79
N GLY A 20 -17.06 12.01 10.99
CA GLY A 20 -18.44 11.61 11.30
C GLY A 20 -18.55 10.24 11.96
N GLY A 21 -19.80 9.82 12.18
CA GLY A 21 -20.15 8.54 12.76
C GLY A 21 -19.65 7.39 11.88
N TRP A 22 -18.80 6.51 12.43
CA TRP A 22 -18.30 5.34 11.73
C TRP A 22 -18.56 4.12 12.58
N PHE A 23 -19.50 3.28 12.15
CA PHE A 23 -19.79 2.02 12.82
C PHE A 23 -19.15 0.84 12.09
N CYS A 24 -18.64 -0.11 12.85
CA CYS A 24 -18.16 -1.37 12.27
C CYS A 24 -19.34 -2.14 11.66
N PRO A 25 -19.29 -2.56 10.39
CA PRO A 25 -20.41 -3.26 9.74
C PRO A 25 -20.66 -4.67 10.30
N VAL A 26 -19.74 -5.22 11.10
CA VAL A 26 -19.82 -6.59 11.61
C VAL A 26 -20.30 -6.64 13.06
N CYS A 27 -19.75 -5.79 13.92
CA CYS A 27 -20.08 -5.79 15.35
C CYS A 27 -20.84 -4.53 15.81
N ASN A 28 -21.15 -3.63 14.88
CA ASN A 28 -21.84 -2.36 15.14
C ASN A 28 -21.17 -1.46 16.19
N GLN A 29 -19.88 -1.68 16.45
CA GLN A 29 -19.09 -0.88 17.38
C GLN A 29 -18.81 0.49 16.78
N ASP A 30 -18.91 1.55 17.59
CA ASP A 30 -18.48 2.88 17.18
C ASP A 30 -16.94 2.92 17.02
N LEU A 31 -16.51 3.31 15.83
CA LEU A 31 -15.13 3.53 15.42
C LEU A 31 -14.87 5.03 15.19
N SER A 32 -15.81 5.91 15.52
CA SER A 32 -15.71 7.36 15.28
C SER A 32 -14.49 7.95 15.97
N HIS A 33 -14.20 7.45 17.18
CA HIS A 33 -13.02 7.83 17.97
C HIS A 33 -11.68 7.33 17.41
N LEU A 34 -11.68 6.33 16.51
CA LEU A 34 -10.45 5.79 15.94
C LEU A 34 -9.97 6.64 14.76
N LYS A 35 -8.65 6.80 14.67
CA LYS A 35 -8.02 7.54 13.56
C LYS A 35 -8.16 6.75 12.26
N ALA A 36 -8.81 7.36 11.27
CA ALA A 36 -8.89 6.78 9.93
C ALA A 36 -7.50 6.81 9.27
N ARG A 37 -7.15 5.70 8.60
CA ARG A 37 -5.93 5.59 7.80
C ARG A 37 -6.25 5.58 6.32
N ASP A 38 -5.30 6.02 5.51
CA ASP A 38 -5.39 5.88 4.07
C ASP A 38 -5.10 4.42 3.67
N PRO A 39 -5.83 3.85 2.69
CA PRO A 39 -5.61 2.49 2.21
C PRO A 39 -4.25 2.31 1.53
N ASN A 40 -3.66 3.41 1.04
CA ASN A 40 -2.33 3.45 0.43
C ASN A 40 -1.25 3.94 1.41
N ASP A 41 -1.50 3.92 2.72
CA ASP A 41 -0.49 4.34 3.69
C ASP A 41 0.74 3.40 3.58
N PRO A 42 1.94 3.95 3.33
CA PRO A 42 3.13 3.13 3.08
C PRO A 42 3.54 2.25 4.26
N ARG A 43 3.04 2.52 5.48
CA ARG A 43 3.25 1.65 6.65
C ARG A 43 2.42 0.38 6.60
N ASP A 44 1.36 0.39 5.81
CA ASP A 44 0.40 -0.71 5.68
C ASP A 44 0.60 -1.50 4.38
N MET A 45 1.51 -1.06 3.49
CA MET A 45 1.93 -1.85 2.34
C MET A 45 2.79 -3.04 2.78
N PRO A 46 2.57 -4.24 2.23
CA PRO A 46 3.52 -5.32 2.39
C PRO A 46 4.86 -4.86 1.82
N ARG A 47 5.90 -4.90 2.65
CA ARG A 47 7.26 -4.54 2.26
C ARG A 47 7.68 -5.50 1.14
N ASN A 48 7.55 -5.06 -0.12
CA ASN A 48 7.90 -5.89 -1.28
C ASN A 48 9.42 -5.77 -1.54
N ASP A 49 10.21 -6.08 -0.50
CA ASP A 49 11.67 -6.05 -0.56
C ASP A 49 12.19 -6.99 -1.62
N TYR A 50 11.53 -8.13 -1.80
CA TYR A 50 11.96 -9.15 -2.74
C TYR A 50 11.99 -8.65 -4.19
N GLN A 51 10.95 -7.92 -4.61
CA GLN A 51 10.85 -7.44 -5.99
C GLN A 51 11.77 -6.23 -6.22
N THR A 52 11.96 -5.38 -5.22
CA THR A 52 12.87 -4.23 -5.28
C THR A 52 14.34 -4.65 -5.26
N ASP A 53 14.70 -5.68 -4.50
CA ASP A 53 16.07 -6.21 -4.45
C ASP A 53 16.49 -6.82 -5.81
N LYS A 54 15.60 -7.63 -6.41
CA LYS A 54 15.81 -8.18 -7.77
C LYS A 54 15.99 -7.10 -8.85
N LEU A 55 15.20 -6.03 -8.79
CA LEU A 55 15.31 -4.91 -9.74
C LEU A 55 16.66 -4.19 -9.59
N LYS A 56 17.12 -3.96 -8.35
CA LYS A 56 18.42 -3.35 -8.08
C LYS A 56 19.58 -4.22 -8.56
N VAL A 57 19.51 -5.53 -8.36
CA VAL A 57 20.52 -6.49 -8.84
C VAL A 57 20.61 -6.45 -10.36
N ARG A 58 19.48 -6.46 -11.08
CA ARG A 58 19.48 -6.33 -12.55
C ARG A 58 20.10 -5.01 -13.02
N TYR A 59 19.78 -3.89 -12.37
CA TYR A 59 20.29 -2.59 -12.75
C TYR A 59 21.82 -2.50 -12.58
N ARG A 60 22.35 -3.09 -11.49
CA ARG A 60 23.80 -3.19 -11.27
C ARG A 60 24.53 -4.09 -12.27
N GLN A 61 23.83 -5.04 -12.89
CA GLN A 61 24.38 -5.92 -13.91
C GLN A 61 24.29 -5.33 -15.31
N GLN A 62 23.70 -4.15 -15.50
CA GLN A 62 23.75 -3.48 -16.79
C GLN A 62 25.16 -2.95 -17.03
N PRO A 63 25.81 -3.36 -18.12
CA PRO A 63 27.04 -2.72 -18.56
C PRO A 63 26.80 -1.22 -18.82
N ASP A 64 27.72 -0.33 -18.40
CA ASP A 64 27.74 1.14 -18.62
C ASP A 64 27.76 1.60 -20.10
N HIS A 65 27.39 0.72 -21.02
CA HIS A 65 27.54 0.89 -22.45
C HIS A 65 26.13 1.08 -23.00
N PRO A 66 25.80 2.19 -23.69
CA PRO A 66 24.54 2.26 -24.41
C PRO A 66 24.49 1.09 -25.39
N PRO A 67 23.31 0.47 -25.61
CA PRO A 67 23.20 -0.56 -26.63
C PRO A 67 23.62 0.10 -27.94
N ALA A 68 24.70 -0.40 -28.54
CA ALA A 68 25.08 0.00 -29.87
C ALA A 68 23.91 -0.39 -30.78
N PHE A 69 23.03 0.58 -31.05
CA PHE A 69 22.11 0.48 -32.18
C PHE A 69 23.02 0.39 -33.39
N SER A 70 23.27 -0.85 -33.82
CA SER A 70 23.94 -1.12 -35.08
C SER A 70 22.95 -0.67 -36.15
N THR A 71 23.16 0.55 -36.64
CA THR A 71 22.47 1.07 -37.82
C THR A 71 22.95 0.22 -38.99
N TYR A 72 22.14 -0.76 -39.38
CA TYR A 72 22.35 -1.53 -40.60
C TYR A 72 22.27 -0.58 -41.79
N ILE A 73 23.36 -0.49 -42.57
CA ILE A 73 23.41 0.14 -43.90
C ILE A 73 23.29 -0.98 -44.93
#